data_AF-A0A9D6FZ63-F1
#
_entry.id   AF-A0A9D6FZ63-F1
#
_cell.length_a   1.000
_cell.length_b   1.000
_cell.length_c   1.000
_cell.angle_alpha   90.00
_cell.angle_beta   90.00
_cell.angle_gamma   90.00
#
_symmetry.space_group_name_H-M   'P 1'
#
loop_
_entity.id
_entity.type
_entity.pdbx_description
1 polymer ?
#
loop_
_entity_poly.entity_id
_entity_poly.type
_entity_poly.pdbx_seq_one_letter_code
_entity_poly.pdbx_strand_id
1 'polypeptide(L)'
;MAPRKPSATEPRIVDLPPRRMAVVRARGSPDEVFPKAMPALYGSVYTLKFDLKKRGLPSFSVGPPRARYPDALNADKNAWTIVMGIPVPDDTAVLTQKVPGVEVKLETWDYGPAAEVLHLG
;
A
#
# COMPACT_ATOMS: atom_id res chain seq x y z
N MET A 1 32.87 -24.74 0.71
CA MET A 1 31.57 -24.64 0.00
C MET A 1 30.94 -23.31 0.40
N ALA A 2 30.80 -22.36 -0.51
CA ALA A 2 30.22 -21.05 -0.17
C ALA A 2 28.72 -21.18 0.10
N PRO A 3 28.15 -20.46 1.08
CA PRO A 3 26.72 -20.50 1.34
C PRO A 3 25.94 -19.95 0.13
N ARG A 4 24.94 -20.70 -0.31
CA ARG A 4 24.02 -20.31 -1.39
C ARG A 4 23.23 -19.08 -0.96
N LYS A 5 23.17 -18.06 -1.82
CA LYS A 5 22.27 -16.91 -1.62
C LYS A 5 20.82 -17.39 -1.74
N PRO A 6 19.93 -17.13 -0.77
CA PRO A 6 18.51 -17.45 -0.87
C PRO A 6 17.88 -16.75 -2.07
N SER A 7 17.03 -17.45 -2.83
CA SER A 7 16.29 -16.85 -3.94
C SER A 7 15.11 -16.01 -3.41
N ALA A 8 14.58 -15.08 -4.22
CA ALA A 8 13.40 -14.30 -3.83
C ALA A 8 12.13 -15.15 -3.68
N THR A 9 12.10 -16.31 -4.33
CA THR A 9 10.99 -17.28 -4.28
C THR A 9 11.05 -18.20 -3.07
N GLU A 10 12.09 -18.12 -2.26
CA GLU A 10 12.18 -18.83 -0.98
C GLU A 10 11.58 -17.95 0.14
N PRO A 11 10.68 -18.51 0.99
CA PRO A 11 10.20 -17.79 2.15
C PRO A 11 11.32 -17.37 3.08
N ARG A 12 11.26 -16.13 3.57
CA ARG A 12 12.23 -15.59 4.53
C ARG A 12 11.54 -14.73 5.58
N ILE A 13 12.16 -14.69 6.76
CA ILE A 13 11.77 -13.76 7.81
C ILE A 13 12.49 -12.43 7.56
N VAL A 14 11.73 -11.35 7.58
CA VAL A 14 12.22 -9.97 7.47
C VAL A 14 11.69 -9.15 8.64
N ASP A 15 12.43 -8.11 9.02
CA ASP A 15 11.93 -7.07 9.89
C ASP A 15 11.58 -5.84 9.05
N LEU A 16 10.32 -5.43 9.09
CA LEU A 16 9.82 -4.31 8.30
C LEU A 16 9.52 -3.12 9.23
N PRO A 17 10.12 -1.95 8.99
CA PRO A 17 9.84 -0.79 9.81
C PRO A 17 8.39 -0.30 9.59
N PRO A 18 7.83 0.45 10.54
CA PRO A 18 6.60 1.22 10.31
C PRO A 18 6.72 2.07 9.06
N ARG A 19 5.62 2.22 8.31
CA ARG A 19 5.59 3.04 7.09
C ARG A 19 4.38 3.94 7.08
N ARG A 20 4.57 5.19 6.67
CA ARG A 20 3.46 6.09 6.35
C ARG A 20 2.82 5.69 5.02
N MET A 21 1.51 5.55 5.02
CA MET A 21 0.72 5.03 3.90
C MET A 21 -0.43 5.99 3.58
N ALA A 22 -0.65 6.26 2.29
CA ALA A 22 -1.98 6.66 1.81
C ALA A 22 -2.84 5.39 1.71
N VAL A 23 -4.05 5.40 2.28
CA VAL A 23 -4.86 4.19 2.53
C VAL A 23 -6.30 4.39 2.09
N VAL A 24 -6.85 3.38 1.40
CA VAL A 24 -8.29 3.24 1.13
C VAL A 24 -8.77 1.94 1.76
N ARG A 25 -9.90 1.98 2.46
CA ARG A 25 -10.62 0.80 2.94
C ARG A 25 -11.86 0.60 2.13
N ALA A 26 -12.12 -0.65 1.77
CA ALA A 26 -13.32 -1.06 1.08
C ALA A 26 -13.71 -2.47 1.50
N ARG A 27 -14.96 -2.83 1.22
CA ARG A 27 -15.50 -4.15 1.43
C ARG A 27 -16.05 -4.68 0.12
N GLY A 28 -15.77 -5.94 -0.19
CA GLY A 28 -16.20 -6.54 -1.45
C GLY A 28 -15.15 -7.49 -2.01
N SER A 29 -15.45 -8.08 -3.17
CA SER A 29 -14.45 -8.84 -3.90
C SER A 29 -13.36 -7.92 -4.46
N PRO A 30 -12.10 -8.40 -4.58
CA PRO A 30 -11.03 -7.64 -5.23
C PRO A 30 -11.42 -7.08 -6.60
N ASP A 31 -12.03 -7.91 -7.44
CA ASP A 31 -12.37 -7.59 -8.84
C ASP A 31 -13.32 -6.39 -8.94
N GLU A 32 -14.16 -6.17 -7.92
CA GLU A 32 -15.07 -5.03 -7.84
C GLU A 32 -14.42 -3.80 -7.18
N VAL A 33 -13.66 -4.03 -6.11
CA VAL A 33 -13.16 -2.97 -5.23
C VAL A 33 -11.97 -2.23 -5.86
N PHE A 34 -11.01 -2.95 -6.44
CA PHE A 34 -9.78 -2.36 -6.97
C PHE A 34 -10.02 -1.30 -8.06
N PRO A 35 -10.88 -1.54 -9.07
CA PRO A 35 -11.16 -0.54 -10.11
C PRO A 35 -11.74 0.77 -9.56
N LYS A 36 -12.50 0.72 -8.46
CA LYS A 36 -13.12 1.89 -7.83
C LYS A 36 -12.14 2.67 -6.95
N ALA A 37 -11.31 1.94 -6.19
CA ALA A 37 -10.43 2.54 -5.18
C ALA A 37 -9.09 3.06 -5.73
N MET A 38 -8.51 2.36 -6.71
CA MET A 38 -7.17 2.68 -7.21
C MET A 38 -7.03 4.07 -7.84
N PRO A 39 -8.00 4.59 -8.63
CA PRO A 39 -7.89 5.94 -9.18
C PRO A 39 -7.77 7.03 -8.10
N ALA A 40 -8.53 6.92 -7.01
CA ALA A 40 -8.46 7.88 -5.91
C ALA A 40 -7.12 7.76 -5.15
N LEU A 41 -6.66 6.53 -4.88
CA LEU A 41 -5.41 6.28 -4.18
C LEU A 41 -4.21 6.83 -4.98
N TYR A 42 -4.06 6.44 -6.24
CA TYR A 42 -2.98 6.95 -7.09
C TYR A 42 -3.11 8.45 -7.36
N GLY A 43 -4.31 8.95 -7.62
CA GLY A 43 -4.55 10.38 -7.85
C GLY A 43 -4.08 11.25 -6.68
N SER A 44 -4.31 10.79 -5.46
CA SER A 44 -3.88 11.49 -4.24
C SER A 44 -2.36 11.44 -4.05
N VAL A 45 -1.73 10.27 -4.25
CA VAL A 45 -0.28 10.10 -4.11
C VAL A 45 0.50 10.86 -5.18
N TYR A 46 0.05 10.84 -6.43
CA TYR A 46 0.69 11.62 -7.48
C TYR A 46 0.47 13.12 -7.30
N THR A 47 -0.69 13.55 -6.80
CA THR A 47 -0.92 14.95 -6.44
C THR A 47 0.11 15.40 -5.39
N LEU A 48 0.29 14.62 -4.30
CA LEU A 48 1.33 14.89 -3.30
C LEU A 48 2.73 15.01 -3.93
N LYS A 49 3.11 14.03 -4.77
CA LYS A 49 4.42 14.02 -5.45
C LYS A 49 4.66 15.29 -6.27
N PHE A 50 3.67 15.71 -7.05
CA PHE A 50 3.78 16.90 -7.89
C PHE A 50 3.74 18.20 -7.08
N ASP A 51 2.96 18.25 -6.01
CA ASP A 51 2.89 19.43 -5.15
C ASP A 51 4.20 19.63 -4.38
N LEU A 52 4.85 18.57 -3.91
CA LEU A 52 6.20 18.64 -3.33
C LEU A 52 7.21 19.19 -4.35
N LYS A 53 7.18 18.66 -5.59
CA LYS A 53 8.05 19.15 -6.68
C LYS A 53 7.83 20.63 -6.99
N LYS A 54 6.58 21.09 -7.04
CA LYS A 54 6.22 22.50 -7.29
C LYS A 54 6.71 23.43 -6.16
N ARG A 55 6.71 22.94 -4.92
CA ARG A 55 7.19 23.68 -3.73
C ARG A 55 8.72 23.67 -3.59
N GLY A 56 9.45 23.01 -4.50
CA GLY A 56 10.90 22.85 -4.41
C GLY A 56 11.36 21.92 -3.28
N LEU A 57 10.46 21.11 -2.73
CA LEU A 57 10.77 20.14 -1.69
C LEU A 57 11.26 18.81 -2.29
N PRO A 58 12.01 17.99 -1.53
CA PRO A 58 12.37 16.64 -1.96
C PRO A 58 11.14 15.85 -2.38
N SER A 59 11.16 15.34 -3.61
CA SER A 59 10.11 14.45 -4.12
C SER A 59 10.43 12.99 -3.79
N PHE A 60 9.51 12.08 -4.08
CA PHE A 60 9.67 10.65 -3.82
C PHE A 60 9.29 9.79 -5.04
N SER A 61 9.79 8.56 -5.07
CA SER A 61 9.36 7.57 -6.04
C SER A 61 8.08 6.90 -5.56
N VAL A 62 7.07 6.80 -6.42
CA VAL A 62 5.82 6.12 -6.07
C VAL A 62 6.09 4.62 -6.10
N GLY A 63 6.05 3.98 -4.94
CA GLY A 63 6.25 2.54 -4.81
C GLY A 63 5.07 1.72 -5.31
N PRO A 64 5.22 0.39 -5.39
CA PRO A 64 4.12 -0.52 -5.71
C PRO A 64 3.02 -0.45 -4.63
N PRO A 65 1.74 -0.64 -5.02
CA PRO A 65 0.65 -0.67 -4.07
C PRO A 65 0.73 -1.93 -3.20
N ARG A 66 0.13 -1.86 -2.02
CA ARG A 66 0.04 -2.95 -1.05
C ARG A 66 -1.42 -3.16 -0.68
N ALA A 67 -1.78 -4.39 -0.36
CA ALA A 67 -3.09 -4.74 0.14
C ALA A 67 -2.97 -5.60 1.40
N ARG A 68 -3.86 -5.37 2.38
CA ARG A 68 -4.05 -6.23 3.55
C ARG A 68 -5.47 -6.79 3.53
N TYR A 69 -5.60 -8.07 3.87
CA TYR A 69 -6.86 -8.81 3.90
C TYR A 69 -7.07 -9.41 5.31
N PRO A 70 -7.50 -8.61 6.30
CA PRO A 70 -7.55 -9.03 7.71
C PRO A 70 -8.54 -10.18 7.99
N ASP A 71 -9.56 -10.35 7.14
CA ASP A 71 -10.64 -11.31 7.34
C ASP A 71 -10.76 -12.36 6.22
N ALA A 72 -9.80 -12.40 5.27
CA ALA A 72 -9.93 -13.26 4.08
C ALA A 72 -9.98 -14.77 4.37
N LEU A 73 -9.48 -15.21 5.52
CA LEU A 73 -9.56 -16.62 5.95
C LEU A 73 -10.91 -16.98 6.57
N ASN A 74 -11.70 -15.99 7.00
CA ASN A 74 -12.90 -16.18 7.80
C ASN A 74 -14.19 -15.65 7.14
N ALA A 75 -14.06 -14.91 6.03
CA ALA A 75 -15.17 -14.30 5.32
C ALA A 75 -15.22 -14.76 3.86
N ASP A 76 -16.42 -14.78 3.29
CA ASP A 76 -16.62 -14.98 1.86
C ASP A 76 -15.88 -13.91 1.04
N LYS A 77 -15.36 -14.29 -0.14
CA LYS A 77 -14.60 -13.38 -1.03
C LYS A 77 -15.34 -12.07 -1.31
N ASN A 78 -16.66 -12.13 -1.44
CA ASN A 78 -17.49 -10.95 -1.72
C ASN A 78 -17.72 -10.05 -0.50
N ALA A 79 -17.28 -10.47 0.69
CA ALA A 79 -17.43 -9.77 1.94
C ALA A 79 -16.09 -9.39 2.58
N TRP A 80 -14.96 -9.65 1.90
CA TRP A 80 -13.62 -9.31 2.38
C TRP A 80 -13.47 -7.83 2.66
N THR A 81 -12.84 -7.52 3.80
CA THR A 81 -12.28 -6.21 4.07
C THR A 81 -10.95 -6.11 3.33
N ILE A 82 -10.84 -5.11 2.45
CA ILE A 82 -9.63 -4.87 1.67
C ILE A 82 -9.06 -3.50 2.07
N VAL A 83 -7.85 -3.52 2.64
CA VAL A 83 -7.11 -2.30 3.00
C VAL A 83 -6.00 -2.10 1.99
N MET A 84 -6.19 -1.16 1.06
CA MET A 84 -5.21 -0.83 0.01
C MET A 84 -4.37 0.36 0.45
N GLY A 85 -3.07 0.36 0.14
CA GLY A 85 -2.25 1.53 0.40
C GLY A 85 -1.00 1.65 -0.44
N ILE A 86 -0.51 2.87 -0.57
CA ILE A 86 0.75 3.20 -1.24
C ILE A 86 1.65 3.96 -0.23
N PRO A 87 2.93 3.57 -0.09
CA PRO A 87 3.86 4.28 0.78
C PRO A 87 4.03 5.74 0.34
N VAL A 88 4.06 6.64 1.33
CA VAL A 88 4.35 8.07 1.16
C VAL A 88 5.48 8.47 2.13
N PRO A 89 6.12 9.65 1.96
CA PRO A 89 7.11 10.13 2.91
C PRO A 89 6.57 10.18 4.35
N ASP A 90 7.42 9.86 5.34
CA ASP A 90 6.99 9.74 6.74
C ASP A 90 6.50 11.06 7.35
N ASP A 91 7.00 12.19 6.84
CA ASP A 91 6.61 13.55 7.22
C ASP A 91 5.31 14.03 6.52
N THR A 92 4.64 13.16 5.74
CA THR A 92 3.38 13.51 5.09
C THR A 92 2.27 13.70 6.14
N ALA A 93 1.90 14.96 6.35
CA ALA A 93 0.83 15.35 7.26
C ALA A 93 -0.55 15.48 6.58
N VAL A 94 -0.57 15.86 5.29
CA VAL A 94 -1.81 16.14 4.54
C VAL A 94 -1.75 15.49 3.16
N LEU A 95 -2.86 14.92 2.72
CA LEU A 95 -3.03 14.33 1.40
C LEU A 95 -4.19 15.03 0.67
N THR A 96 -3.85 15.79 -0.37
CA THR A 96 -4.85 16.45 -1.21
C THR A 96 -5.56 15.43 -2.10
N GLN A 97 -6.88 15.35 -2.01
CA GLN A 97 -7.70 14.44 -2.80
C GLN A 97 -8.51 15.23 -3.82
N LYS A 98 -8.44 14.82 -5.09
CA LYS A 98 -9.18 15.45 -6.19
C LYS A 98 -10.33 14.59 -6.71
N VAL A 99 -10.31 13.30 -6.41
CA VAL A 99 -11.32 12.34 -6.83
C VAL A 99 -12.39 12.28 -5.73
N PRO A 100 -13.63 12.72 -5.99
CA PRO A 100 -14.70 12.60 -5.02
C PRO A 100 -15.17 11.15 -4.88
N GLY A 101 -15.81 10.82 -3.75
CA GLY A 101 -16.51 9.54 -3.55
C GLY A 101 -15.67 8.38 -3.00
N VAL A 102 -14.34 8.50 -2.95
CA VAL A 102 -13.46 7.54 -2.27
C VAL A 102 -12.50 8.28 -1.38
N GLU A 103 -12.59 8.04 -0.07
CA GLU A 103 -11.74 8.68 0.92
C GLU A 103 -10.39 7.97 1.05
N VAL A 104 -9.30 8.72 0.87
CA VAL A 104 -7.92 8.29 1.09
C VAL A 104 -7.39 8.89 2.39
N LYS A 105 -7.03 8.04 3.36
CA LYS A 105 -6.50 8.45 4.67
C LYS A 105 -5.00 8.30 4.74
N LEU A 106 -4.36 9.06 5.61
CA LEU A 106 -2.97 8.83 5.99
C LEU A 106 -2.92 7.97 7.25
N GLU A 107 -2.16 6.90 7.19
CA GLU A 107 -1.99 5.97 8.31
C GLU A 107 -0.56 5.53 8.44
N THR A 108 -0.19 5.11 9.63
CA THR A 108 1.06 4.39 9.84
C THR A 108 0.74 2.90 9.89
N TRP A 109 1.37 2.16 8.99
CA TRP A 109 1.30 0.70 9.00
C TRP A 109 2.49 0.17 9.77
N ASP A 110 2.23 -0.27 10.99
CA ASP A 110 3.17 -1.06 11.77
C ASP A 110 3.25 -2.45 11.14
N TYR A 111 4.47 -2.91 10.88
CA TYR A 111 4.75 -4.23 10.35
C TYR A 111 5.47 -5.08 11.40
N GLY A 112 6.76 -4.81 11.63
CA GLY A 112 7.62 -5.64 12.48
C GLY A 112 8.07 -6.93 11.77
N PRO A 113 8.36 -8.00 12.54
CA PRO A 113 8.75 -9.29 11.99
C PRO A 113 7.66 -9.90 11.11
N ALA A 114 8.00 -10.26 9.88
CA ALA A 114 7.10 -10.84 8.90
C ALA A 114 7.77 -11.95 8.10
N ALA A 115 6.97 -12.93 7.63
CA ALA A 115 7.39 -13.85 6.59
C ALA A 115 7.01 -13.28 5.22
N GLU A 116 7.94 -13.28 4.27
CA GLU A 116 7.69 -12.88 2.89
C GLU A 116 8.21 -13.92 1.90
N VAL A 117 7.54 -14.00 0.75
CA VAL A 117 7.93 -14.85 -0.38
C VAL A 117 7.48 -14.18 -1.69
N LEU A 118 8.31 -14.22 -2.73
CA LEU A 118 7.89 -13.82 -4.07
C LEU A 118 7.11 -14.96 -4.72
N HIS A 119 5.82 -14.73 -4.99
CA HIS A 119 5.02 -15.62 -5.82
C HIS A 119 5.16 -15.24 -7.29
N LEU A 120 5.53 -16.21 -8.14
CA LEU A 120 5.49 -16.13 -9.59
C LEU A 120 4.35 -17.03 -10.05
N GLY A 121 3.44 -16.49 -10.86
CA GLY A 121 2.14 -17.08 -11.22
C GLY A 121 2.21 -18.50 -11.78
#